data_AF-A0A4Q3SI13-F1
#
_entry.id   AF-A0A4Q3SI13-F1
#
_cell.length_a   1.000
_cell.length_b   1.000
_cell.length_c   1.000
_cell.angle_alpha   90.00
_cell.angle_beta   90.00
_cell.angle_gamma   90.00
#
_symmetry.space_group_name_H-M   'P 1'
#
loop_
_entity.id
_entity.type
_entity.pdbx_description
1 polymer ?
#
loop_
_entity_poly.entity_id
_entity_poly.type
_entity_poly.pdbx_seq_one_letter_code
_entity_poly.pdbx_strand_id
1 'polypeptide(L)' 'MLGWALLFAVLAVLAGFLGFVGLAGFAATVAKVLFVIFLVLLVVSFVVRAVKGQSVL' A
#
# COMPACT_ATOMS: atom_id res chain seq x y z
N MET A 1 15.39 10.45 -24.24
CA MET A 1 14.78 9.92 -22.99
C MET A 1 14.35 11.02 -22.03
N LEU A 2 15.16 12.05 -21.79
CA LEU A 2 14.81 13.19 -20.93
C LEU A 2 13.52 13.94 -21.33
N GLY A 3 13.23 14.10 -22.63
CA GLY A 3 11.98 14.74 -23.08
C GLY A 3 10.71 13.96 -22.71
N TRP A 4 10.75 12.63 -22.80
CA TRP A 4 9.64 11.76 -22.37
C TRP A 4 9.46 11.76 -20.85
N ALA A 5 10.56 11.76 -20.09
CA ALA A 5 10.50 11.87 -18.62
C ALA A 5 9.91 13.22 -18.17
N LEU A 6 10.27 14.33 -18.82
CA LEU A 6 9.70 15.65 -18.52
C LEU A 6 8.19 15.70 -18.80
N LEU A 7 7.76 15.09 -19.91
CA LEU A 7 6.35 15.03 -20.26
C LEU A 7 5.54 14.22 -19.24
N PHE A 8 6.06 13.08 -18.81
CA PHE A 8 5.45 12.28 -17.73
C PHE A 8 5.41 13.02 -16.39
N ALA A 9 6.44 13.80 -16.06
CA ALA A 9 6.47 14.61 -14.85
C ALA A 9 5.37 15.69 -14.88
N VAL A 10 5.19 16.37 -16.01
CA VAL A 10 4.13 17.37 -16.18
C VAL A 10 2.75 16.71 -16.14
N LEU A 11 2.56 15.57 -16.81
CA LEU A 11 1.30 14.82 -16.78
C LEU A 11 0.95 14.33 -15.37
N ALA A 12 1.92 13.87 -14.59
CA ALA A 12 1.71 13.44 -13.21
C ALA A 12 1.28 14.60 -12.28
N VAL A 13 1.87 15.78 -12.46
CA VAL A 13 1.48 16.99 -11.70
C VAL A 13 0.09 17.46 -12.11
N LEU A 14 -0.21 17.51 -13.43
CA LEU A 14 -1.54 17.87 -13.93
C LEU A 14 -2.61 16.88 -13.47
N ALA A 15 -2.33 15.59 -13.51
CA ALA A 15 -3.18 14.55 -12.93
C ALA A 15 -3.41 14.80 -11.44
N GLY A 16 -2.34 14.96 -10.65
CA GLY A 16 -2.41 15.31 -9.23
C GLY A 16 -3.32 16.50 -8.94
N PHE A 17 -3.20 17.56 -9.75
CA PHE A 17 -3.93 18.82 -9.59
C PHE A 17 -5.39 18.76 -10.08
N LEU A 18 -5.67 18.04 -11.18
CA LEU A 18 -7.00 18.00 -11.83
C LEU A 18 -8.03 17.10 -11.13
N GLY A 19 -7.68 16.35 -10.08
CA GLY A 19 -8.71 15.59 -9.34
C GLY A 19 -8.27 14.29 -8.73
N PHE A 20 -6.99 13.91 -8.84
CA PHE A 20 -6.48 12.75 -8.11
C PHE A 20 -6.52 12.95 -6.58
N VAL A 21 -6.79 14.15 -6.09
CA VAL A 21 -7.07 14.43 -4.67
C VAL A 21 -8.28 13.63 -4.15
N GLY A 22 -9.32 13.41 -4.96
CA GLY A 22 -10.48 12.59 -4.57
C GLY A 22 -10.21 11.08 -4.64
N LEU A 23 -9.48 10.64 -5.66
CA LEU A 23 -9.04 9.24 -5.81
C LEU A 23 -8.00 8.86 -4.75
N ALA A 24 -7.18 9.80 -4.28
CA ALA A 24 -6.26 9.59 -3.17
C ALA A 24 -7.01 9.24 -1.88
N GLY A 25 -8.19 9.83 -1.65
CA GLY A 25 -9.07 9.45 -0.54
C GLY A 25 -9.58 8.01 -0.65
N PHE A 26 -10.02 7.61 -1.85
CA PHE A 26 -10.46 6.23 -2.11
C PHE A 26 -9.31 5.21 -1.98
N ALA A 27 -8.15 5.51 -2.57
CA ALA A 27 -6.95 4.69 -2.43
C ALA A 27 -6.51 4.58 -0.95
N ALA A 28 -6.59 5.67 -0.19
CA ALA A 28 -6.30 5.67 1.24
C ALA A 28 -7.26 4.77 2.04
N THR A 29 -8.54 4.73 1.66
CA THR A 29 -9.49 3.79 2.28
C THR A 29 -9.18 2.33 1.97
N VAL A 30 -8.85 2.00 0.72
CA VAL A 30 -8.45 0.64 0.32
C VAL A 30 -7.16 0.21 1.02
N ALA A 31 -6.17 1.11 1.13
CA ALA A 31 -4.92 0.86 1.83
C ALA A 31 -5.14 0.58 3.33
N LYS A 32 -6.04 1.31 3.99
CA LYS A 32 -6.39 1.07 5.40
C LYS A 32 -6.98 -0.33 5.60
N VAL A 33 -7.87 -0.77 4.72
CA VAL A 33 -8.47 -2.11 4.80
C VAL A 33 -7.41 -3.20 4.65
N LEU A 34 -6.53 -3.08 3.65
CA LEU A 34 -5.42 -4.02 3.45
C LEU A 34 -4.44 -4.04 4.63
N PHE A 35 -4.14 -2.88 5.22
CA PHE A 35 -3.29 -2.78 6.40
C PHE A 35 -3.87 -3.53 7.60
N VAL A 36 -5.19 -3.40 7.84
CA VAL A 36 -5.87 -4.12 8.91
C VAL A 36 -5.87 -5.63 8.65
N ILE A 37 -6.16 -6.06 7.42
CA ILE A 37 -6.09 -7.49 7.04
C ILE A 37 -4.68 -8.04 7.28
N PHE A 38 -3.64 -7.31 6.87
CA PHE A 38 -2.25 -7.68 7.12
C PHE A 38 -1.97 -7.80 8.61
N LEU A 39 -2.43 -6.85 9.43
CA LEU A 39 -2.26 -6.91 10.88
C LEU A 39 -2.93 -8.14 11.49
N VAL A 40 -4.14 -8.46 11.08
CA VAL A 40 -4.84 -9.67 11.55
C VAL A 40 -4.06 -10.93 11.17
N LEU A 41 -3.64 -11.04 9.92
CA LEU A 41 -2.83 -12.18 9.46
C LEU A 41 -1.48 -12.25 10.18
N LEU A 42 -0.84 -11.11 10.45
CA LEU A 42 0.40 -11.02 11.21
C LEU A 42 0.19 -11.57 12.63
N VAL A 43 -0.84 -11.11 13.33
CA VAL A 43 -1.16 -11.59 14.68
C VAL A 43 -1.47 -13.08 14.66
N VAL A 44 -2.31 -13.54 13.73
CA VAL A 44 -2.63 -14.97 13.58
C VAL A 44 -1.38 -15.79 13.31
N SER A 45 -0.53 -15.38 12.38
CA SER A 45 0.71 -16.10 12.08
C SER A 45 1.67 -16.15 13.27
N PHE A 46 1.75 -15.07 14.05
CA PHE A 46 2.57 -14.99 15.24
C PHE A 46 2.05 -15.90 16.35
N VAL A 47 0.73 -15.90 16.59
CA VAL A 47 0.07 -16.79 17.54
C VAL A 47 0.22 -18.26 17.12
N VAL A 48 -0.01 -18.58 15.85
CA VAL A 48 0.19 -19.93 15.31
C VAL A 48 1.62 -20.38 15.49
N ARG A 49 2.60 -19.50 15.26
CA ARG A 49 4.03 -19.82 15.42
C ARG A 49 4.42 -19.96 16.89
N ALA A 50 3.88 -19.13 17.78
CA ALA A 50 4.07 -19.22 19.22
C ALA A 50 3.46 -20.50 19.80
N VAL A 51 2.28 -20.91 19.32
CA VAL A 51 1.59 -22.13 19.76
C VAL A 51 2.21 -23.39 19.15
N LYS A 52 2.65 -23.35 17.89
CA LYS A 52 3.29 -24.50 17.25
C LYS A 52 4.64 -24.86 17.86
N GLY A 53 5.28 -23.99 18.65
CA GLY A 53 6.51 -24.30 19.37
C GLY A 53 7.59 -24.93 18.49
N GLN A 54 7.63 -24.61 17.18
CA GLN A 54 8.67 -25.13 16.31
C GLN A 54 9.96 -24.43 16.68
N SER A 55 10.71 -25.05 17.60
CA SER A 55 12.13 -24.81 17.76
C SER A 55 12.73 -24.97 16.37
N VAL A 56 13.25 -23.87 15.85
CA VAL A 56 14.12 -23.86 14.69
C VAL A 56 15.45 -24.51 15.11
N LEU A 57 15.43 -25.83 15.29
CA LEU A 57 16.60 -26.69 15.39
C LEU A 57 16.54 -27.67 14.22
#